data_AF-A0A2V9QJN1-F1
#
_entry.id   AF-A0A2V9QJN1-F1
#
_cell.length_a   1.000
_cell.length_b   1.000
_cell.length_c   1.000
_cell.angle_alpha   90.00
_cell.angle_beta   90.00
_cell.angle_gamma   90.00
#
_symmetry.space_group_name_H-M   'P 1'
#
loop_
_entity.id
_entity.type
_entity.pdbx_description
1 polymer ?
#
loop_
_entity_poly.entity_id
_entity_poly.type
_entity_poly.pdbx_seq_one_letter_code
_entity_poly.pdbx_strand_id
1 'polypeptide(L)'
;MTATYTAGYRQPSRALPHIAAEMRCGRSGGRAVEASEPVVELQWCIPTASRVQSNPMRIFSFTPPEFAANLLRLLWCGNILLECMHSKLTKLRDVLSSAIDEMTIDELTCRRKGKWCAAEILEHLNLTYVGTIKNLERRVAEGRPCSASGRGKKRWQRIAVTRFGYIPTGRKSPERAMPRGAPAQQVIGDVMENLNRMDSVISECESQFPPGDPIAEHPILGPLTAQEWRAFHFAHGRHHAKQLREIKKLATP
;
A
#
# COMPACT_ATOMS: atom_id res chain seq x y z
N MET A 1 37.86 18.80 57.56
CA MET A 1 38.15 19.86 56.56
C MET A 1 36.85 20.15 55.82
N THR A 2 36.32 21.36 56.01
CA THR A 2 35.73 22.27 55.00
C THR A 2 35.18 21.68 53.69
N ALA A 3 34.04 22.07 53.13
CA ALA A 3 32.94 22.98 53.49
C ALA A 3 31.79 22.68 52.50
N THR A 4 30.55 22.71 53.00
CA THR A 4 29.31 22.72 52.22
C THR A 4 29.08 24.10 51.58
N TYR A 5 28.53 24.14 50.36
CA TYR A 5 27.80 25.33 49.88
C TYR A 5 26.46 24.93 49.25
N THR A 6 25.43 25.53 49.81
CA THR A 6 24.00 25.46 49.48
C THR A 6 23.59 26.67 48.64
N ALA A 7 22.63 26.49 47.72
CA ALA A 7 21.52 27.41 47.37
C ALA A 7 20.88 26.91 46.05
N GLY A 8 19.58 26.87 45.81
CA GLY A 8 18.41 27.42 46.49
C GLY A 8 17.35 27.78 45.44
N TYR A 9 16.24 27.03 45.43
CA TYR A 9 14.83 27.34 45.06
C TYR A 9 14.53 28.55 44.13
N ARG A 10 13.87 28.40 42.98
CA ARG A 10 12.43 28.13 42.65
C ARG A 10 11.71 29.43 42.17
N GLN A 11 11.01 29.29 41.03
CA GLN A 11 10.08 30.19 40.29
C GLN A 11 8.94 30.82 41.17
N PRO A 12 7.99 31.70 40.70
CA PRO A 12 7.49 32.00 39.32
C PRO A 12 7.00 33.47 39.05
N SER A 13 6.47 33.77 37.84
CA SER A 13 5.12 34.35 37.62
C SER A 13 4.88 35.07 36.27
N ARG A 14 3.62 34.92 35.81
CA ARG A 14 2.79 35.58 34.78
C ARG A 14 3.22 36.98 34.24
N ALA A 15 2.94 37.22 32.95
CA ALA A 15 1.90 38.19 32.48
C ALA A 15 1.81 38.27 30.94
N LEU A 16 0.57 38.37 30.44
CA LEU A 16 0.18 38.87 29.10
C LEU A 16 0.27 40.41 29.06
N PRO A 17 0.22 41.01 27.86
CA PRO A 17 -0.87 41.96 27.63
C PRO A 17 -1.59 41.83 26.27
N HIS A 18 -2.86 42.24 26.31
CA HIS A 18 -3.77 42.54 25.20
C HIS A 18 -3.54 43.95 24.64
N ILE A 19 -3.69 44.13 23.31
CA ILE A 19 -4.23 45.33 22.60
C ILE A 19 -4.75 44.78 21.23
N ALA A 20 -6.03 44.60 20.89
CA ALA A 20 -7.23 45.47 20.78
C ALA A 20 -7.30 46.35 19.50
N ALA A 21 -8.40 46.13 18.74
CA ALA A 21 -9.13 47.08 17.87
C ALA A 21 -8.46 47.55 16.55
N GLU A 22 -9.13 47.77 15.41
CA GLU A 22 -10.55 47.94 15.10
C GLU A 22 -10.84 47.97 13.57
N MET A 23 -12.02 47.45 13.18
CA MET A 23 -13.03 48.01 12.25
C MET A 23 -12.77 48.22 10.73
N ARG A 24 -13.54 47.48 9.89
CA ARG A 24 -14.70 47.91 9.03
C ARG A 24 -14.26 48.57 7.70
N CYS A 25 -14.94 48.51 6.55
CA CYS A 25 -16.22 47.99 6.07
C CYS A 25 -16.12 48.00 4.53
N GLY A 26 -16.87 47.18 3.80
CA GLY A 26 -16.92 47.27 2.33
C GLY A 26 -17.76 46.19 1.68
N ARG A 27 -19.09 46.27 1.85
CA ARG A 27 -20.09 45.41 1.19
C ARG A 27 -20.66 46.15 -0.03
N SER A 28 -20.59 45.55 -1.20
CA SER A 28 -21.59 45.57 -2.29
C SER A 28 -21.10 44.56 -3.34
N GLY A 29 -21.86 43.63 -3.90
CA GLY A 29 -23.29 43.52 -4.11
C GLY A 29 -23.46 43.20 -5.60
N GLY A 30 -23.85 41.97 -5.97
CA GLY A 30 -24.07 41.67 -7.39
C GLY A 30 -24.19 40.21 -7.81
N ARG A 31 -25.38 39.65 -7.58
CA ARG A 31 -26.15 38.76 -8.47
C ARG A 31 -25.67 37.32 -8.73
N ALA A 32 -26.55 36.42 -8.25
CA ALA A 32 -26.79 35.03 -8.62
C ALA A 32 -26.34 34.59 -10.01
N VAL A 33 -25.61 33.46 -10.03
CA VAL A 33 -25.82 32.39 -11.01
C VAL A 33 -25.89 31.10 -10.21
N GLU A 34 -27.12 30.61 -10.07
CA GLU A 34 -27.44 29.26 -9.66
C GLU A 34 -27.03 28.34 -10.82
N ALA A 35 -25.96 27.57 -10.61
CA ALA A 35 -25.56 26.49 -11.51
C ALA A 35 -25.36 25.24 -10.65
N SER A 36 -26.49 24.65 -10.28
CA SER A 36 -26.59 23.24 -9.95
C SER A 36 -26.26 22.43 -11.20
N GLU A 37 -25.07 21.84 -11.23
CA GLU A 37 -24.71 20.82 -12.21
C GLU A 37 -24.02 19.63 -11.54
N PRO A 38 -24.20 18.43 -12.10
CA PRO A 38 -24.69 17.30 -11.32
C PRO A 38 -23.58 16.44 -10.73
N VAL A 39 -23.89 15.86 -9.57
CA VAL A 39 -23.24 14.64 -9.09
C VAL A 39 -23.52 13.55 -10.14
N VAL A 40 -22.55 13.29 -11.02
CA VAL A 40 -22.61 12.17 -11.96
C VAL A 40 -22.32 10.90 -11.19
N GLU A 41 -23.39 10.30 -10.70
CA GLU A 41 -23.49 8.94 -10.19
C GLU A 41 -23.16 7.95 -11.33
N LEU A 42 -21.90 7.52 -11.43
CA LEU A 42 -21.52 6.43 -12.36
C LEU A 42 -21.80 5.07 -11.73
N GLN A 43 -23.08 4.76 -11.85
CA GLN A 43 -23.74 3.46 -11.81
C GLN A 43 -22.97 2.46 -12.70
N TRP A 44 -22.43 1.40 -12.10
CA TRP A 44 -22.01 0.20 -12.83
C TRP A 44 -23.18 -0.78 -12.80
N CYS A 45 -23.63 -1.19 -13.98
CA CYS A 45 -24.84 -1.95 -14.28
C CYS A 45 -25.37 -2.88 -13.16
N ILE A 46 -26.62 -2.64 -12.76
CA ILE A 46 -27.52 -3.58 -12.09
C ILE A 46 -28.27 -4.36 -13.19
N PRO A 47 -28.36 -5.69 -13.17
CA PRO A 47 -29.39 -6.41 -13.93
C PRO A 47 -30.74 -6.20 -13.23
N THR A 48 -31.70 -5.63 -13.95
CA THR A 48 -33.10 -5.59 -13.53
C THR A 48 -33.64 -7.00 -13.35
N ALA A 49 -34.10 -7.34 -12.16
CA ALA A 49 -35.03 -8.43 -11.95
C ALA A 49 -35.99 -8.06 -10.81
N SER A 50 -37.27 -8.06 -11.16
CA SER A 50 -38.41 -7.74 -10.32
C SER A 50 -38.44 -8.55 -9.01
N ARG A 51 -38.74 -7.84 -7.94
CA ARG A 51 -39.39 -8.26 -6.68
C ARG A 51 -39.86 -9.73 -6.62
N VAL A 52 -39.12 -10.58 -5.90
CA VAL A 52 -39.69 -11.72 -5.13
C VAL A 52 -38.85 -11.96 -3.87
N GLN A 53 -39.48 -11.64 -2.73
CA GLN A 53 -39.44 -12.30 -1.42
C GLN A 53 -38.13 -12.52 -0.64
N SER A 54 -38.18 -12.05 0.61
CA SER A 54 -37.26 -12.22 1.73
C SER A 54 -36.94 -13.66 2.10
N ASN A 55 -35.66 -13.98 2.34
CA ASN A 55 -35.23 -14.97 3.35
C ASN A 55 -33.75 -14.75 3.77
N PRO A 56 -33.35 -14.94 5.05
CA PRO A 56 -32.06 -14.55 5.57
C PRO A 56 -31.00 -15.67 5.50
N MET A 57 -29.74 -15.28 5.70
CA MET A 57 -28.54 -16.12 5.87
C MET A 57 -28.09 -16.96 4.66
N ARG A 58 -27.09 -16.45 3.93
CA ARG A 58 -26.14 -17.30 3.17
C ARG A 58 -24.71 -16.89 3.48
N ILE A 59 -24.08 -17.70 4.34
CA ILE A 59 -22.64 -17.87 4.43
C ILE A 59 -22.18 -18.36 3.05
N PHE A 60 -21.38 -17.58 2.34
CA PHE A 60 -20.83 -18.00 1.04
C PHE A 60 -19.87 -19.18 1.24
N SER A 61 -20.33 -20.35 0.80
CA SER A 61 -19.55 -21.57 0.64
C SER A 61 -18.56 -21.42 -0.53
N PHE A 62 -17.28 -21.65 -0.24
CA PHE A 62 -16.20 -21.73 -1.22
C PHE A 62 -16.23 -23.12 -1.87
N THR A 63 -16.58 -23.22 -3.15
CA THR A 63 -16.57 -24.52 -3.87
C THR A 63 -15.17 -24.82 -4.45
N PRO A 64 -14.62 -26.03 -4.29
CA PRO A 64 -13.19 -26.31 -4.50
C PRO A 64 -12.73 -26.85 -5.88
N PRO A 65 -13.53 -27.06 -6.95
CA PRO A 65 -13.02 -27.86 -8.07
C PRO A 65 -12.05 -27.10 -9.01
N GLU A 66 -12.01 -25.77 -9.00
CA GLU A 66 -11.05 -25.00 -9.82
C GLU A 66 -9.63 -24.96 -9.24
N PHE A 67 -9.45 -25.38 -7.98
CA PHE A 67 -8.15 -25.43 -7.31
C PHE A 67 -7.32 -26.65 -7.75
N ALA A 68 -7.97 -27.76 -8.13
CA ALA A 68 -7.30 -29.01 -8.47
C ALA A 68 -6.63 -28.97 -9.85
N ALA A 69 -7.27 -28.33 -10.85
CA ALA A 69 -6.72 -28.25 -12.21
C ALA A 69 -5.48 -27.34 -12.31
N ASN A 70 -5.36 -26.33 -11.43
CA ASN A 70 -4.19 -25.45 -11.37
C ASN A 70 -3.04 -26.01 -10.53
N LEU A 71 -3.27 -27.03 -9.70
CA LEU A 71 -2.23 -27.65 -8.85
C LEU A 71 -1.16 -28.37 -9.68
N LEU A 72 -1.54 -29.01 -10.80
CA LEU A 72 -0.61 -29.69 -11.69
C LEU A 72 0.25 -28.72 -12.52
N ARG A 73 -0.25 -27.51 -12.83
CA ARG A 73 0.56 -26.43 -13.41
C ARG A 73 1.51 -25.78 -12.40
N LEU A 74 1.12 -25.75 -11.12
CA LEU A 74 1.95 -25.20 -10.03
C LEU A 74 3.15 -26.09 -9.68
N LEU A 75 3.08 -27.40 -9.96
CA LEU A 75 4.20 -28.32 -9.76
C LEU A 75 5.28 -28.23 -10.86
N TRP A 76 4.96 -27.72 -12.05
CA TRP A 76 5.94 -27.53 -13.13
C TRP A 76 6.81 -26.26 -12.98
N CYS A 77 6.45 -25.33 -12.08
CA CYS A 77 7.31 -24.21 -11.67
C CYS A 77 7.96 -24.43 -10.29
N GLY A 78 8.08 -25.69 -9.86
CA GLY A 78 8.66 -26.10 -8.59
C GLY A 78 10.18 -26.02 -8.51
N ASN A 79 10.79 -24.91 -8.95
CA ASN A 79 12.23 -24.66 -8.79
C ASN A 79 12.53 -23.37 -7.99
N ILE A 80 11.67 -23.03 -7.02
CA ILE A 80 11.87 -21.88 -6.12
C ILE A 80 11.82 -22.38 -4.67
N LEU A 81 12.70 -23.30 -4.32
CA LEU A 81 12.86 -23.78 -2.95
C LEU A 81 14.35 -23.96 -2.60
N LEU A 82 15.19 -22.94 -2.84
CA LEU A 82 16.39 -22.64 -2.04
C LEU A 82 17.16 -21.39 -2.49
N GLU A 83 16.57 -20.48 -3.27
CA GLU A 83 17.21 -19.20 -3.56
C GLU A 83 17.05 -18.26 -2.36
N CYS A 84 18.16 -17.71 -1.86
CA CYS A 84 18.21 -16.84 -0.69
C CYS A 84 17.08 -15.79 -0.72
N MET A 85 16.18 -15.84 0.27
CA MET A 85 15.00 -14.98 0.37
C MET A 85 15.32 -13.47 0.45
N HIS A 86 16.58 -13.12 0.75
CA HIS A 86 17.12 -11.76 0.66
C HIS A 86 17.09 -11.22 -0.79
N SER A 87 17.11 -12.10 -1.80
CA SER A 87 17.08 -11.71 -3.21
C SER A 87 15.72 -11.25 -3.73
N LYS A 88 14.61 -11.42 -2.99
CA LYS A 88 13.27 -11.16 -3.54
C LYS A 88 13.02 -9.70 -3.92
N LEU A 89 13.42 -8.75 -3.06
CA LEU A 89 13.19 -7.33 -3.34
C LEU A 89 14.21 -6.78 -4.34
N THR A 90 15.44 -7.31 -4.38
CA THR A 90 16.39 -7.06 -5.47
C THR A 90 15.85 -7.54 -6.81
N LYS A 91 15.37 -8.79 -6.90
CA LYS A 91 14.72 -9.33 -8.10
C LYS A 91 13.49 -8.51 -8.50
N LEU A 92 12.72 -8.00 -7.53
CA LEU A 92 11.59 -7.12 -7.81
C LEU A 92 12.04 -5.81 -8.43
N ARG A 93 13.14 -5.22 -7.91
CA ARG A 93 13.73 -4.01 -8.47
C ARG A 93 14.07 -4.21 -9.93
N ASP A 94 14.78 -5.28 -10.27
CA ASP A 94 15.15 -5.59 -11.65
C ASP A 94 13.92 -5.76 -12.56
N VAL A 95 12.90 -6.46 -12.06
CA VAL A 95 11.63 -6.67 -12.79
C VAL A 95 10.91 -5.34 -13.06
N LEU A 96 10.89 -4.42 -12.09
CA LEU A 96 10.27 -3.11 -12.24
C LEU A 96 11.09 -2.20 -13.14
N SER A 97 12.42 -2.15 -12.97
CA SER A 97 13.33 -1.37 -13.81
C SER A 97 13.18 -1.76 -15.27
N SER A 98 13.26 -3.07 -15.58
CA SER A 98 13.06 -3.56 -16.95
C SER A 98 11.69 -3.19 -17.53
N ALA A 99 10.62 -3.16 -16.71
CA ALA A 99 9.30 -2.77 -17.19
C ALA A 99 9.15 -1.26 -17.42
N ILE A 100 9.92 -0.43 -16.70
CA ILE A 100 9.87 1.03 -16.76
C ILE A 100 10.80 1.58 -17.84
N ASP A 101 12.05 1.08 -17.93
CA ASP A 101 13.06 1.52 -18.90
C ASP A 101 12.59 1.34 -20.35
N GLU A 102 11.63 0.44 -20.51
CA GLU A 102 10.94 0.13 -21.74
C GLU A 102 9.89 1.18 -22.16
N MET A 103 9.57 2.17 -21.34
CA MET A 103 8.49 3.14 -21.55
C MET A 103 9.01 4.60 -21.57
N THR A 104 8.46 5.41 -22.46
CA THR A 104 8.62 6.87 -22.46
C THR A 104 7.71 7.52 -21.41
N ILE A 105 7.97 8.80 -21.09
CA ILE A 105 7.12 9.57 -20.16
C ILE A 105 5.68 9.71 -20.68
N ASP A 106 5.50 9.88 -22.00
CA ASP A 106 4.17 10.00 -22.60
C ASP A 106 3.40 8.68 -22.48
N GLU A 107 4.07 7.54 -22.71
CA GLU A 107 3.47 6.21 -22.49
C GLU A 107 3.15 5.96 -21.02
N LEU A 108 3.99 6.45 -20.09
CA LEU A 108 3.76 6.31 -18.66
C LEU A 108 2.52 7.08 -18.18
N THR A 109 2.26 8.25 -18.77
CA THR A 109 1.17 9.15 -18.38
C THR A 109 -0.11 8.91 -19.18
N CYS A 110 -0.05 8.18 -20.28
CA CYS A 110 -1.21 7.85 -21.12
C CYS A 110 -2.29 7.10 -20.32
N ARG A 111 -3.43 7.78 -20.09
CA ARG A 111 -4.55 7.24 -19.32
C ARG A 111 -5.62 6.67 -20.24
N ARG A 112 -6.10 5.47 -19.90
CA ARG A 112 -7.25 4.83 -20.56
C ARG A 112 -8.50 5.02 -19.72
N LYS A 113 -9.65 5.21 -20.36
CA LYS A 113 -10.92 5.47 -19.67
C LYS A 113 -11.20 4.38 -18.61
N GLY A 114 -11.33 4.81 -17.36
CA GLY A 114 -11.65 3.94 -16.22
C GLY A 114 -10.50 3.06 -15.73
N LYS A 115 -9.24 3.26 -16.18
CA LYS A 115 -8.06 2.53 -15.71
C LYS A 115 -6.94 3.49 -15.32
N TRP A 116 -6.11 3.07 -14.37
CA TRP A 116 -4.88 3.79 -14.04
C TRP A 116 -3.91 3.76 -15.22
N CYS A 117 -3.21 4.87 -15.44
CA CYS A 117 -2.01 4.89 -16.27
C CYS A 117 -0.84 4.20 -15.54
N ALA A 118 0.28 4.02 -16.24
CA ALA A 118 1.45 3.37 -15.66
C ALA A 118 2.07 4.20 -14.51
N ALA A 119 2.11 5.54 -14.64
CA ALA A 119 2.57 6.41 -13.56
C ALA A 119 1.72 6.28 -12.28
N GLU A 120 0.40 6.15 -12.40
CA GLU A 120 -0.50 5.90 -11.28
C GLU A 120 -0.27 4.51 -10.65
N ILE A 121 0.03 3.49 -11.46
CA ILE A 121 0.40 2.16 -10.94
C ILE A 121 1.70 2.23 -10.14
N LEU A 122 2.69 2.98 -10.63
CA LEU A 122 3.95 3.20 -9.91
C LEU A 122 3.71 3.98 -8.61
N GLU A 123 2.84 4.99 -8.63
CA GLU A 123 2.47 5.74 -7.43
C GLU A 123 1.78 4.84 -6.40
N HIS A 124 0.87 3.98 -6.85
CA HIS A 124 0.24 2.97 -6.00
C HIS A 124 1.28 2.09 -5.31
N LEU A 125 2.22 1.53 -6.07
CA LEU A 125 3.31 0.72 -5.52
C LEU A 125 4.10 1.50 -4.48
N ASN A 126 4.54 2.73 -4.81
CA ASN A 126 5.30 3.57 -3.91
C ASN A 126 4.57 3.83 -2.59
N LEU A 127 3.28 4.17 -2.65
CA LEU A 127 2.46 4.39 -1.45
C LEU A 127 2.34 3.12 -0.59
N THR A 128 2.29 1.92 -1.20
CA THR A 128 2.34 0.67 -0.43
C THR A 128 3.69 0.43 0.24
N TYR A 129 4.80 0.81 -0.40
CA TYR A 129 6.15 0.69 0.17
C TYR A 129 6.33 1.66 1.33
N VAL A 130 6.03 2.94 1.13
CA VAL A 130 6.06 3.97 2.19
C VAL A 130 5.17 3.59 3.36
N GLY A 131 3.97 3.08 3.08
CA GLY A 131 3.06 2.61 4.12
C GLY A 131 3.57 1.39 4.89
N THR A 132 4.40 0.55 4.26
CA THR A 132 5.06 -0.59 4.90
C THR A 132 6.25 -0.12 5.75
N ILE A 133 7.12 0.71 5.18
CA ILE A 133 8.26 1.34 5.86
C ILE A 133 7.82 1.98 7.16
N LYS A 134 6.83 2.89 7.12
CA LYS A 134 6.34 3.59 8.32
C LYS A 134 5.80 2.63 9.39
N ASN A 135 5.17 1.53 8.99
CA ASN A 135 4.65 0.54 9.92
C ASN A 135 5.77 -0.24 10.60
N LEU A 136 6.83 -0.59 9.84
CA LEU A 136 7.99 -1.31 10.35
C LEU A 136 8.89 -0.42 11.20
N GLU A 137 9.18 0.81 10.79
CA GLU A 137 9.95 1.79 11.56
C GLU A 137 9.30 2.07 12.92
N ARG A 138 7.96 2.14 12.97
CA ARG A 138 7.24 2.23 14.25
C ARG A 138 7.49 1.01 15.13
N ARG A 139 7.56 -0.19 14.56
CA ARG A 139 7.78 -1.44 15.33
C ARG A 139 9.19 -1.52 15.87
N VAL A 140 10.18 -1.14 15.05
CA VAL A 140 11.58 -0.94 15.46
C VAL A 140 11.65 0.04 16.62
N ALA A 141 11.03 1.22 16.50
CA ALA A 141 11.03 2.23 17.55
C ALA A 141 10.36 1.77 18.85
N GLU A 142 9.31 0.94 18.76
CA GLU A 142 8.64 0.33 19.92
C GLU A 142 9.44 -0.83 20.54
N GLY A 143 10.47 -1.35 19.88
CA GLY A 143 11.32 -2.44 20.37
C GLY A 143 10.58 -3.78 20.58
N ARG A 144 9.40 -3.95 19.96
CA ARG A 144 8.58 -5.16 20.14
C ARG A 144 8.01 -5.66 18.81
N PRO A 145 7.97 -6.99 18.58
CA PRO A 145 7.37 -7.56 17.38
C PRO A 145 5.85 -7.33 17.36
N CYS A 146 5.26 -7.59 16.19
CA CYS A 146 3.82 -7.56 16.02
C CYS A 146 3.19 -8.83 16.61
N SER A 147 2.07 -8.67 17.31
CA SER A 147 1.35 -9.83 17.87
C SER A 147 0.93 -10.82 16.78
N ALA A 148 1.13 -12.11 17.03
CA ALA A 148 0.63 -13.18 16.16
C ALA A 148 -0.88 -13.42 16.29
N SER A 149 -1.56 -12.70 17.21
CA SER A 149 -3.00 -12.82 17.40
C SER A 149 -3.76 -12.60 16.08
N GLY A 150 -4.77 -13.42 15.83
CA GLY A 150 -5.59 -13.32 14.61
C GLY A 150 -4.95 -13.87 13.33
N ARG A 151 -3.67 -14.29 13.32
CA ARG A 151 -3.04 -14.89 12.12
C ARG A 151 -3.83 -16.07 11.57
N GLY A 152 -4.42 -16.92 12.41
CA GLY A 152 -5.19 -18.09 11.97
C GLY A 152 -6.33 -17.74 10.99
N LYS A 153 -7.00 -16.60 11.20
CA LYS A 153 -8.19 -16.17 10.44
C LYS A 153 -7.90 -15.87 8.96
N LYS A 154 -6.64 -15.58 8.61
CA LYS A 154 -6.21 -15.19 7.26
C LYS A 154 -5.17 -16.14 6.67
N ARG A 155 -5.07 -17.37 7.21
CA ARG A 155 -4.04 -18.34 6.85
C ARG A 155 -4.01 -18.65 5.36
N TRP A 156 -5.16 -18.97 4.77
CA TRP A 156 -5.24 -19.34 3.35
C TRP A 156 -4.95 -18.17 2.41
N GLN A 157 -5.43 -16.96 2.73
CA GLN A 157 -5.11 -15.77 1.95
C GLN A 157 -3.61 -15.45 1.99
N ARG A 158 -2.98 -15.56 3.16
CA ARG A 158 -1.52 -15.41 3.27
C ARG A 158 -0.80 -16.43 2.41
N ILE A 159 -1.12 -17.71 2.54
CA ILE A 159 -0.49 -18.78 1.76
C ILE A 159 -0.65 -18.54 0.26
N ALA A 160 -1.86 -18.21 -0.20
CA ALA A 160 -2.14 -17.91 -1.61
C ALA A 160 -1.23 -16.80 -2.14
N VAL A 161 -1.08 -15.70 -1.40
CA VAL A 161 -0.29 -14.55 -1.84
C VAL A 161 1.21 -14.79 -1.68
N THR A 162 1.66 -15.23 -0.50
CA THR A 162 3.08 -15.25 -0.14
C THR A 162 3.82 -16.51 -0.60
N ARG A 163 3.11 -17.62 -0.83
CA ARG A 163 3.70 -18.86 -1.36
C ARG A 163 3.42 -19.08 -2.83
N PHE A 164 2.20 -18.81 -3.27
CA PHE A 164 1.80 -19.05 -4.67
C PHE A 164 1.81 -17.79 -5.55
N GLY A 165 2.10 -16.62 -4.98
CA GLY A 165 2.14 -15.36 -5.74
C GLY A 165 0.78 -14.91 -6.28
N TYR A 166 -0.32 -15.46 -5.77
CA TYR A 166 -1.67 -15.15 -6.24
C TYR A 166 -2.15 -13.80 -5.69
N ILE A 167 -2.35 -12.82 -6.57
CA ILE A 167 -2.94 -11.52 -6.22
C ILE A 167 -4.43 -11.53 -6.61
N PRO A 168 -5.37 -11.41 -5.65
CA PRO A 168 -6.80 -11.45 -5.94
C PRO A 168 -7.25 -10.24 -6.75
N THR A 169 -8.02 -10.48 -7.80
CA THR A 169 -8.60 -9.45 -8.66
C THR A 169 -9.89 -8.88 -8.08
N GLY A 170 -10.30 -7.69 -8.51
CA GLY A 170 -11.60 -7.09 -8.17
C GLY A 170 -11.67 -6.39 -6.81
N ARG A 171 -10.59 -6.43 -6.02
CA ARG A 171 -10.49 -5.65 -4.78
C ARG A 171 -10.03 -4.22 -5.09
N LYS A 172 -10.69 -3.22 -4.48
CA LYS A 172 -10.25 -1.82 -4.52
C LYS A 172 -9.00 -1.62 -3.66
N SER A 173 -8.09 -0.77 -4.14
CA SER A 173 -6.94 -0.34 -3.34
C SER A 173 -7.41 0.40 -2.08
N PRO A 174 -6.77 0.21 -0.92
CA PRO A 174 -7.02 1.03 0.25
C PRO A 174 -6.81 2.51 -0.04
N GLU A 175 -7.62 3.38 0.58
CA GLU A 175 -7.58 4.83 0.37
C GLU A 175 -6.16 5.43 0.51
N ARG A 176 -5.40 4.98 1.51
CA ARG A 176 -4.02 5.41 1.74
C ARG A 176 -3.02 5.03 0.64
N ALA A 177 -3.39 4.10 -0.23
CA ALA A 177 -2.60 3.63 -1.37
C ALA A 177 -3.29 3.96 -2.71
N MET A 178 -4.22 4.92 -2.72
CA MET A 178 -4.80 5.43 -3.95
C MET A 178 -3.84 6.45 -4.58
N PRO A 179 -3.53 6.35 -5.89
CA PRO A 179 -2.76 7.37 -6.61
C PRO A 179 -3.41 8.75 -6.50
N ARG A 180 -2.59 9.79 -6.41
CA ARG A 180 -3.00 11.19 -6.25
C ARG A 180 -2.47 12.09 -7.37
N GLY A 181 -1.75 11.54 -8.34
CA GLY A 181 -1.25 12.27 -9.50
C GLY A 181 0.16 12.83 -9.30
N ALA A 182 1.05 12.06 -8.65
CA ALA A 182 2.45 12.43 -8.56
C ALA A 182 3.10 12.51 -9.97
N PRO A 183 4.10 13.40 -10.19
CA PRO A 183 4.81 13.47 -11.46
C PRO A 183 5.49 12.15 -11.83
N ALA A 184 5.38 11.73 -13.09
CA ALA A 184 5.88 10.44 -13.56
C ALA A 184 7.40 10.28 -13.36
N GLN A 185 8.17 11.33 -13.61
CA GLN A 185 9.62 11.33 -13.43
C GLN A 185 10.01 11.14 -11.97
N GLN A 186 9.27 11.78 -11.06
CA GLN A 186 9.51 11.65 -9.63
C GLN A 186 9.17 10.24 -9.13
N VAL A 187 8.01 9.71 -9.53
CA VAL A 187 7.54 8.43 -9.00
C VAL A 187 8.44 7.25 -9.37
N ILE A 188 9.12 7.29 -10.53
CA ILE A 188 10.09 6.27 -10.92
C ILE A 188 11.24 6.19 -9.91
N GLY A 189 11.84 7.35 -9.58
CA GLY A 189 12.91 7.43 -8.59
C GLY A 189 12.44 6.97 -7.20
N ASP A 190 11.31 7.51 -6.75
CA ASP A 190 10.75 7.22 -5.44
C ASP A 190 10.44 5.72 -5.26
N VAL A 191 9.91 5.04 -6.28
CA VAL A 191 9.63 3.60 -6.24
C VAL A 191 10.90 2.80 -5.98
N MET A 192 11.98 3.11 -6.69
CA MET A 192 13.25 2.37 -6.57
C MET A 192 13.92 2.64 -5.23
N GLU A 193 13.93 3.90 -4.79
CA GLU A 193 14.47 4.30 -3.50
C GLU A 193 13.71 3.62 -2.35
N ASN A 194 12.38 3.75 -2.33
CA ASN A 194 11.56 3.19 -1.26
C ASN A 194 11.55 1.66 -1.28
N LEU A 195 11.74 1.02 -2.43
CA LEU A 195 11.90 -0.43 -2.47
C LEU A 195 13.17 -0.87 -1.73
N ASN A 196 14.30 -0.19 -1.92
CA ASN A 196 15.54 -0.49 -1.20
C ASN A 196 15.39 -0.18 0.29
N ARG A 197 14.85 1.00 0.63
CA ARG A 197 14.62 1.40 2.02
C ARG A 197 13.73 0.41 2.75
N MET A 198 12.67 -0.06 2.09
CA MET A 198 11.79 -1.08 2.66
C MET A 198 12.55 -2.38 2.96
N ASP A 199 13.41 -2.85 2.07
CA ASP A 199 14.21 -4.05 2.33
C ASP A 199 15.20 -3.86 3.48
N SER A 200 15.82 -2.68 3.59
CA SER A 200 16.68 -2.33 4.72
C SER A 200 15.91 -2.37 6.05
N VAL A 201 14.73 -1.75 6.12
CA VAL A 201 13.92 -1.73 7.35
C VAL A 201 13.35 -3.13 7.68
N ILE A 202 13.01 -3.95 6.68
CA ILE A 202 12.64 -5.36 6.93
C ILE A 202 13.83 -6.12 7.53
N SER A 203 15.05 -5.88 7.02
CA SER A 203 16.27 -6.52 7.53
C SER A 203 16.59 -6.09 8.96
N GLU A 204 16.35 -4.82 9.30
CA GLU A 204 16.46 -4.31 10.67
C GLU A 204 15.45 -4.96 11.62
N CYS A 205 14.18 -5.08 11.21
CA CYS A 205 13.20 -5.83 12.00
C CYS A 205 13.60 -7.30 12.21
N GLU A 206 14.18 -7.93 11.17
CA GLU A 206 14.63 -9.33 11.22
C GLU A 206 15.85 -9.53 12.14
N SER A 207 16.71 -8.52 12.31
CA SER A 207 17.82 -8.57 13.26
C SER A 207 17.41 -8.25 14.70
N GLN A 208 16.36 -7.45 14.90
CA GLN A 208 15.89 -7.04 16.23
C GLN A 208 14.89 -8.01 16.87
N PHE A 209 14.09 -8.72 16.06
CA PHE A 209 13.00 -9.57 16.56
C PHE A 209 13.27 -11.07 16.37
N PRO A 210 12.64 -11.94 17.18
CA PRO A 210 12.83 -13.39 17.05
C PRO A 210 12.50 -13.90 15.64
N PRO A 211 13.31 -14.83 15.08
CA PRO A 211 13.05 -15.41 13.78
C PRO A 211 11.66 -16.07 13.70
N GLY A 212 10.91 -15.78 12.64
CA GLY A 212 9.58 -16.36 12.41
C GLY A 212 8.43 -15.60 13.06
N ASP A 213 8.72 -14.64 13.95
CA ASP A 213 7.70 -13.77 14.51
C ASP A 213 7.18 -12.76 13.47
N PRO A 214 5.90 -12.34 13.57
CA PRO A 214 5.39 -11.26 12.76
C PRO A 214 6.07 -9.93 13.13
N ILE A 215 6.52 -9.19 12.14
CA ILE A 215 7.19 -7.91 12.36
C ILE A 215 6.24 -6.72 12.22
N ALA A 216 5.16 -6.87 11.43
CA ALA A 216 4.11 -5.87 11.30
C ALA A 216 2.81 -6.44 10.75
N GLU A 217 1.71 -5.72 10.96
CA GLU A 217 0.38 -6.09 10.48
C GLU A 217 0.12 -5.57 9.07
N HIS A 218 -0.33 -6.45 8.17
CA HIS A 218 -0.81 -6.11 6.84
C HIS A 218 -2.35 -5.95 6.87
N PRO A 219 -2.93 -4.86 6.32
CA PRO A 219 -4.37 -4.56 6.46
C PRO A 219 -5.31 -5.69 6.00
N ILE A 220 -4.88 -6.45 4.99
CA ILE A 220 -5.69 -7.54 4.40
C ILE A 220 -5.29 -8.92 4.92
N LEU A 221 -4.00 -9.13 5.16
CA LEU A 221 -3.40 -10.45 5.35
C LEU A 221 -3.13 -10.76 6.84
N GLY A 222 -3.30 -9.75 7.70
CA GLY A 222 -2.98 -9.80 9.11
C GLY A 222 -1.47 -9.74 9.36
N PRO A 223 -1.02 -10.21 10.53
CA PRO A 223 0.40 -10.17 10.91
C PRO A 223 1.28 -11.01 9.99
N LEU A 224 2.34 -10.38 9.45
CA LEU A 224 3.29 -11.00 8.52
C LEU A 224 4.71 -11.04 9.11
N THR A 225 5.46 -12.12 8.85
CA THR A 225 6.91 -12.18 9.10
C THR A 225 7.69 -11.33 8.09
N ALA A 226 8.98 -11.12 8.35
CA ALA A 226 9.90 -10.51 7.38
C ALA A 226 9.84 -11.19 6.00
N GLN A 227 9.92 -12.52 5.98
CA GLN A 227 9.85 -13.30 4.74
C GLN A 227 8.50 -13.16 4.03
N GLU A 228 7.39 -13.13 4.78
CA GLU A 228 6.05 -12.94 4.21
C GLU A 228 5.87 -11.53 3.63
N TRP A 229 6.44 -10.50 4.26
CA TRP A 229 6.46 -9.14 3.73
C TRP A 229 7.23 -9.04 2.40
N ARG A 230 8.45 -9.62 2.34
CA ARG A 230 9.22 -9.68 1.09
C ARG A 230 8.48 -10.44 0.00
N ALA A 231 7.85 -11.57 0.35
CA ALA A 231 7.08 -12.38 -0.59
C ALA A 231 5.83 -11.67 -1.10
N PHE A 232 5.09 -10.98 -0.21
CA PHE A 232 3.94 -10.16 -0.58
C PHE A 232 4.33 -9.08 -1.58
N HIS A 233 5.35 -8.28 -1.27
CA HIS A 233 5.77 -7.18 -2.13
C HIS A 233 6.33 -7.68 -3.46
N PHE A 234 7.05 -8.79 -3.49
CA PHE A 234 7.45 -9.45 -4.74
C PHE A 234 6.25 -9.85 -5.61
N ALA A 235 5.26 -10.53 -5.04
CA ALA A 235 4.07 -10.95 -5.77
C ALA A 235 3.25 -9.74 -6.28
N HIS A 236 3.08 -8.74 -5.42
CA HIS A 236 2.35 -7.51 -5.71
C HIS A 236 3.04 -6.69 -6.81
N GLY A 237 4.33 -6.45 -6.68
CA GLY A 237 5.12 -5.72 -7.67
C GLY A 237 5.21 -6.45 -9.01
N ARG A 238 5.33 -7.77 -9.02
CA ARG A 238 5.28 -8.56 -10.27
C ARG A 238 3.94 -8.48 -10.97
N HIS A 239 2.84 -8.50 -10.21
CA HIS A 239 1.50 -8.32 -10.76
C HIS A 239 1.40 -6.97 -11.49
N HIS A 240 1.90 -5.89 -10.87
CA HIS A 240 1.90 -4.57 -11.48
C HIS A 240 2.90 -4.44 -12.64
N ALA A 241 4.09 -5.05 -12.57
CA ALA A 241 5.03 -5.09 -13.70
C ALA A 241 4.40 -5.73 -14.95
N LYS A 242 3.56 -6.76 -14.76
CA LYS A 242 2.75 -7.32 -15.86
C LYS A 242 1.80 -6.27 -16.43
N GLN A 243 1.10 -5.50 -15.59
CA GLN A 243 0.21 -4.43 -16.06
C GLN A 243 0.96 -3.33 -16.82
N LEU A 244 2.16 -2.93 -16.36
CA LEU A 244 2.99 -1.95 -17.07
C LEU A 244 3.33 -2.42 -18.49
N ARG A 245 3.77 -3.67 -18.63
CA ARG A 245 4.06 -4.26 -19.95
C ARG A 245 2.84 -4.33 -20.86
N GLU A 246 1.66 -4.64 -20.31
CA GLU A 246 0.42 -4.63 -21.09
C GLU A 246 -0.03 -3.21 -21.48
N ILE A 247 0.22 -2.20 -20.64
CA ILE A 247 -0.02 -0.80 -21.01
C ILE A 247 0.90 -0.40 -22.16
N LYS A 248 2.20 -0.71 -22.07
CA LYS A 248 3.18 -0.45 -23.12
C LYS A 248 2.76 -1.06 -24.47
N LYS A 249 2.46 -2.36 -24.49
CA LYS A 249 2.01 -3.05 -25.72
C LYS A 249 0.80 -2.41 -26.38
N LEU A 250 -0.07 -1.76 -25.60
CA LEU A 250 -1.27 -1.09 -26.09
C LEU A 250 -1.05 0.38 -26.43
N ALA A 251 0.09 0.95 -26.03
CA ALA A 251 0.51 2.31 -26.37
C ALA A 251 1.36 2.34 -27.64
N THR A 252 2.06 1.25 -27.96
CA THR A 252 2.75 1.08 -29.25
C THR A 252 1.72 0.84 -30.37
N PRO A 253 1.73 1.61 -31.47
CA PRO A 253 0.84 1.44 -32.63
C PRO A 253 1.00 0.09 -33.34
#